data_AF-A0A534TKE4-F1
#
_entry.id   AF-A0A534TKE4-F1
#
_cell.length_a   1.000
_cell.length_b   1.000
_cell.length_c   1.000
_cell.angle_alpha   90.00
_cell.angle_beta   90.00
_cell.angle_gamma   90.00
#
_symmetry.space_group_name_H-M   'P 1'
#
loop_
_entity.id
_entity.type
_entity.pdbx_description
1 polymer ?
#
loop_
_entity_poly.entity_id
_entity_poly.type
_entity_poly.pdbx_seq_one_letter_code
_entity_poly.pdbx_strand_id
1 'polypeptide(L)'
;MFVGVALMAACGGSEPVDCPNLSTTCPDPKPSYASDVRPIINARCTTCHSPGGQEPSRDFTTYGGVFQQRQAVLTQAYSCRMPPAGNAQPTTQERQTLVAWLVCGAPNN
;
A
#
# COMPACT_ATOMS: atom_id res chain seq x y z
N MET A 1 -28.58 -45.25 -19.17
CA MET A 1 -28.26 -44.06 -19.99
C MET A 1 -28.64 -42.84 -19.15
N PHE A 2 -27.62 -42.08 -18.67
CA PHE A 2 -27.62 -40.81 -17.91
C PHE A 2 -28.34 -40.81 -16.53
N VAL A 3 -27.68 -40.82 -15.35
CA VAL A 3 -26.70 -39.93 -14.69
C VAL A 3 -27.16 -38.48 -14.54
N GLY A 4 -27.22 -37.99 -13.29
CA GLY A 4 -27.30 -36.55 -13.01
C GLY A 4 -27.53 -36.19 -11.54
N VAL A 5 -26.56 -36.47 -10.65
CA VAL A 5 -26.48 -35.88 -9.30
C VAL A 5 -26.05 -34.42 -9.44
N ALA A 6 -26.90 -33.48 -9.02
CA ALA A 6 -26.54 -32.06 -8.97
C ALA A 6 -25.96 -31.72 -7.59
N LEU A 7 -24.64 -31.79 -7.48
CA LEU A 7 -23.86 -31.13 -6.42
C LEU A 7 -23.72 -29.65 -6.80
N MET A 8 -24.50 -28.78 -6.16
CA MET A 8 -24.21 -27.34 -6.16
C MET A 8 -23.04 -27.09 -5.20
N ALA A 9 -21.84 -27.04 -5.77
CA ALA A 9 -20.64 -26.61 -5.08
C ALA A 9 -20.74 -25.11 -4.78
N ALA A 10 -20.69 -24.76 -3.50
CA ALA A 10 -20.48 -23.40 -3.05
C ALA A 10 -19.04 -22.99 -3.40
N CYS A 11 -18.88 -22.10 -4.38
CA CYS A 11 -17.62 -21.39 -4.57
C CYS A 11 -17.67 -20.12 -3.74
N GLY A 12 -17.07 -20.16 -2.54
CA GLY A 12 -16.66 -18.97 -1.81
C GLY A 12 -15.58 -18.24 -2.61
N GLY A 13 -15.99 -17.27 -3.43
CA GLY A 13 -15.08 -16.29 -3.98
C GLY A 13 -14.54 -15.45 -2.83
N SER A 14 -13.24 -15.50 -2.61
CA SER A 14 -12.57 -14.44 -1.86
C SER A 14 -12.81 -13.18 -2.67
N GLU A 15 -13.68 -12.28 -2.19
CA GLU A 15 -13.86 -10.97 -2.81
C GLU A 15 -12.47 -10.40 -3.10
N PRO A 16 -12.16 -10.02 -4.35
CA PRO A 16 -10.96 -9.25 -4.61
C PRO A 16 -11.00 -8.07 -3.64
N VAL A 17 -9.92 -7.85 -2.89
CA VAL A 17 -9.75 -6.57 -2.21
C VAL A 17 -9.75 -5.55 -3.35
N ASP A 18 -10.88 -4.87 -3.55
CA ASP A 18 -11.07 -3.93 -4.65
C ASP A 18 -10.09 -2.78 -4.45
N CYS A 19 -8.93 -2.93 -5.07
CA CYS A 19 -7.89 -1.92 -5.01
C CYS A 19 -8.38 -0.73 -5.84
N PRO A 20 -8.39 0.49 -5.29
CA PRO A 20 -8.86 1.64 -6.04
C PRO A 20 -7.96 1.87 -7.26
N ASN A 21 -8.57 2.34 -8.35
CA ASN A 21 -7.80 2.82 -9.48
C ASN A 21 -7.15 4.16 -9.11
N LEU A 22 -5.83 4.17 -8.95
CA LEU A 22 -5.06 5.35 -8.53
C LEU A 22 -4.41 6.02 -9.74
N SER A 23 -4.33 7.35 -9.70
CA SER A 23 -3.53 8.09 -10.67
C SER A 23 -2.04 7.83 -10.43
N THR A 24 -1.33 7.53 -11.52
CA THR A 24 0.13 7.36 -11.56
C THR A 24 0.84 8.54 -12.20
N THR A 25 0.17 9.69 -12.33
CA THR A 25 0.78 10.94 -12.78
C THR A 25 1.32 11.72 -11.59
N CYS A 26 2.44 12.42 -11.77
CA CYS A 26 2.97 13.33 -10.75
C CYS A 26 2.15 14.64 -10.76
N PRO A 27 1.43 14.99 -9.68
CA PRO A 27 0.68 16.24 -9.60
C PRO A 27 1.59 17.46 -9.37
N ASP A 28 1.04 18.64 -9.65
CA ASP A 28 1.62 19.94 -9.32
C ASP A 28 0.61 20.76 -8.49
N PRO A 29 0.88 21.10 -7.21
CA PRO A 29 2.13 20.85 -6.48
C PRO A 29 2.35 19.37 -6.13
N LYS A 30 3.62 19.00 -5.98
CA LYS A 30 4.03 17.67 -5.50
C LYS A 30 3.68 17.53 -4.01
N PRO A 31 3.19 16.37 -3.54
CA PRO A 31 2.98 16.15 -2.11
C PRO A 31 4.28 16.32 -1.33
N SER A 32 4.23 16.97 -0.17
CA SER A 32 5.38 17.10 0.73
C SER A 32 5.56 15.82 1.53
N TYR A 33 6.82 15.37 1.63
CA TYR A 33 7.14 14.26 2.51
C TYR A 33 6.74 14.56 3.96
N ALA A 34 7.05 15.76 4.46
CA ALA A 34 6.91 16.08 5.87
C ALA A 34 5.46 16.25 6.32
N SER A 35 4.61 16.91 5.51
CA SER A 35 3.22 17.20 5.85
C SER A 35 2.23 16.14 5.36
N ASP A 36 2.46 15.55 4.18
CA ASP A 36 1.42 14.75 3.52
C ASP A 36 1.71 13.25 3.64
N VAL A 37 2.96 12.85 3.50
CA VAL A 37 3.34 11.43 3.34
C VAL A 37 3.79 10.79 4.65
N ARG A 38 4.63 11.47 5.43
CA ARG A 38 5.16 10.93 6.69
C ARG A 38 4.05 10.56 7.68
N PRO A 39 2.94 11.32 7.83
CA PRO A 39 1.83 10.87 8.67
C PRO A 39 1.23 9.54 8.22
N ILE A 40 1.13 9.30 6.90
CA ILE A 40 0.61 8.05 6.32
C ILE A 40 1.59 6.90 6.61
N ILE A 41 2.88 7.11 6.40
CA ILE A 41 3.92 6.10 6.68
C ILE A 41 3.89 5.71 8.16
N ASN A 42 3.82 6.69 9.06
CA ASN A 42 3.77 6.43 10.50
C ASN A 42 2.50 5.67 10.91
N ALA A 43 1.35 6.00 10.31
CA ALA A 43 0.08 5.38 10.66
C ALA A 43 -0.10 3.97 10.06
N ARG A 44 0.48 3.70 8.89
CA ARG A 44 0.19 2.50 8.10
C ARG A 44 1.37 1.55 7.97
N CYS A 45 2.61 2.03 8.10
CA CYS A 45 3.79 1.24 7.76
C CYS A 45 4.67 0.93 8.99
N THR A 46 4.92 1.90 9.86
CA THR A 46 5.96 1.77 10.91
C THR A 46 5.58 0.83 12.04
N THR A 47 4.33 0.39 12.17
CA THR A 47 3.96 -0.67 13.12
C THR A 47 4.71 -1.97 12.86
N CYS A 48 4.94 -2.29 11.57
CA CYS A 48 5.70 -3.48 11.17
C CYS A 48 7.11 -3.12 10.70
N HIS A 49 7.24 -2.01 9.97
CA HIS A 49 8.48 -1.56 9.31
C HIS A 49 9.23 -0.52 10.15
N SER A 50 9.71 -0.96 11.31
CA SER A 50 10.48 -0.15 12.25
C SER A 50 11.47 -1.02 13.03
N PRO A 51 12.47 -0.43 13.70
CA PRO A 51 13.33 -1.16 14.63
C PRO A 51 12.50 -1.84 15.71
N GLY A 52 12.58 -3.17 15.81
CA GLY A 52 11.78 -3.97 16.75
C GLY A 52 10.35 -4.29 16.27
N GLY A 53 9.96 -3.84 15.08
CA GLY A 53 8.71 -4.22 14.43
C GLY A 53 8.75 -5.65 13.85
N GLN A 54 7.64 -6.05 13.22
CA GLN A 54 7.48 -7.39 12.62
C GLN A 54 8.38 -7.62 11.40
N GLU A 55 8.73 -6.56 10.67
CA GLU A 55 9.60 -6.61 9.49
C GLU A 55 10.69 -5.52 9.61
N PRO A 56 11.64 -5.69 10.55
CA PRO A 56 12.62 -4.66 10.89
C PRO A 56 13.73 -4.52 9.85
N SER A 57 13.86 -5.46 8.90
CA SER A 57 14.82 -5.35 7.79
C SER A 57 14.48 -4.19 6.83
N ARG A 58 13.25 -3.67 6.93
CA ARG A 58 12.76 -2.51 6.20
C ARG A 58 12.34 -1.44 7.20
N ASP A 59 13.26 -0.57 7.54
CA ASP A 59 12.99 0.54 8.45
C ASP A 59 12.38 1.73 7.69
N PHE A 60 11.11 2.02 7.95
CA PHE A 60 10.39 3.16 7.38
C PHE A 60 10.18 4.32 8.36
N THR A 61 10.89 4.31 9.50
CA THR A 61 10.85 5.43 10.47
C THR A 61 11.63 6.66 10.00
N THR A 62 12.46 6.51 8.96
CA THR A 62 13.24 7.61 8.37
C THR A 62 12.92 7.79 6.89
N TYR A 63 13.06 9.03 6.40
CA TYR A 63 12.94 9.31 4.97
C TYR A 63 13.89 8.44 4.15
N GLY A 64 15.14 8.31 4.58
CA GLY A 64 16.18 7.55 3.88
C GLY A 64 15.79 6.09 3.70
N GLY A 65 15.25 5.45 4.74
CA GLY A 65 14.81 4.04 4.66
C GLY A 65 13.66 3.83 3.69
N VAL A 66 12.66 4.72 3.70
CA VAL A 66 11.56 4.69 2.72
C VAL A 66 12.08 4.96 1.31
N PHE A 67 12.93 5.98 1.14
CA PHE A 67 13.48 6.38 -0.14
C PHE A 67 14.30 5.27 -0.79
N GLN A 68 15.12 4.55 -0.01
CA GLN A 68 15.89 3.40 -0.51
C GLN A 68 14.99 2.29 -1.07
N GLN A 69 13.78 2.12 -0.54
CA GLN A 69 12.84 1.07 -0.96
C GLN A 69 11.64 1.59 -1.78
N ARG A 70 11.66 2.86 -2.20
CA ARG A 70 10.52 3.57 -2.80
C ARG A 70 9.81 2.82 -3.94
N GLN A 71 10.55 2.09 -4.78
CA GLN A 71 9.97 1.30 -5.87
C GLN A 71 9.17 0.08 -5.37
N ALA A 72 9.69 -0.58 -4.33
CA ALA A 72 8.97 -1.67 -3.67
C ALA A 72 7.74 -1.13 -2.94
N VAL A 73 7.88 -0.01 -2.22
CA VAL A 73 6.75 0.67 -1.54
C VAL A 73 5.67 1.02 -2.55
N LEU A 74 6.03 1.61 -3.71
CA LEU A 74 5.08 1.95 -4.78
C LEU A 74 4.34 0.72 -5.26
N THR A 75 5.06 -0.34 -5.60
CA THR A 75 4.46 -1.57 -6.12
C THR A 75 3.48 -2.18 -5.11
N GLN A 76 3.88 -2.27 -3.84
CA GLN A 76 3.05 -2.90 -2.80
C GLN A 76 1.85 -2.05 -2.40
N ALA A 77 2.02 -0.72 -2.31
CA ALA A 77 0.94 0.20 -2.01
C ALA A 77 -0.04 0.33 -3.19
N TYR A 78 0.45 0.41 -4.42
CA TYR A 78 -0.41 0.50 -5.60
C TYR A 78 -1.23 -0.79 -5.81
N SER A 79 -0.67 -1.96 -5.49
CA SER A 79 -1.35 -3.25 -5.65
C SER A 79 -2.12 -3.73 -4.41
N CYS A 80 -2.33 -2.85 -3.43
CA CYS A 80 -3.04 -3.17 -2.18
C CYS A 80 -2.50 -4.39 -1.41
N ARG A 81 -1.20 -4.67 -1.54
CA ARG A 81 -0.52 -5.78 -0.84
C ARG A 81 0.02 -5.36 0.51
N MET A 82 0.28 -4.07 0.69
CA MET A 82 0.71 -3.50 1.96
C MET A 82 -0.24 -2.39 2.43
N PRO A 83 -0.58 -2.39 3.74
CA PRO A 83 -0.30 -3.44 4.74
C PRO A 83 -0.95 -4.79 4.40
N PRO A 84 -0.52 -5.93 4.97
CA PRO A 84 -1.14 -7.22 4.69
C PRO A 84 -2.62 -7.24 5.09
N ALA A 85 -3.42 -8.09 4.44
CA ALA A 85 -4.85 -8.24 4.76
C ALA A 85 -5.07 -8.49 6.26
N GLY A 86 -6.14 -7.92 6.81
CA GLY A 86 -6.43 -7.94 8.25
C GLY A 86 -5.77 -6.81 9.05
N ASN A 87 -4.84 -6.04 8.46
CA ASN A 87 -4.28 -4.83 9.08
C ASN A 87 -4.98 -3.56 8.60
N ALA A 88 -4.84 -2.49 9.37
CA ALA A 88 -5.39 -1.18 9.03
C ALA A 88 -4.85 -0.69 7.67
N GLN A 89 -5.73 -0.65 6.67
CA GLN A 89 -5.38 -0.23 5.31
C GLN A 89 -5.36 1.30 5.20
N PRO A 90 -4.49 1.85 4.34
CA PRO A 90 -4.63 3.21 3.86
C PRO A 90 -6.00 3.43 3.23
N THR A 91 -6.62 4.56 3.51
CA THR A 91 -7.79 5.01 2.73
C THR A 91 -7.41 5.22 1.27
N THR A 92 -8.38 5.30 0.36
CA THR A 92 -8.12 5.64 -1.05
C THR A 92 -7.33 6.94 -1.19
N GLN A 93 -7.65 7.96 -0.39
CA GLN A 93 -6.95 9.23 -0.42
C GLN A 93 -5.52 9.13 0.12
N GLU A 94 -5.31 8.44 1.25
CA GLU A 94 -3.96 8.20 1.78
C GLU A 94 -3.10 7.44 0.76
N ARG A 95 -3.67 6.40 0.13
CA ARG A 95 -2.97 5.62 -0.90
C ARG A 95 -2.64 6.46 -2.13
N GLN A 96 -3.58 7.30 -2.58
CA GLN A 96 -3.35 8.22 -3.70
C GLN A 96 -2.24 9.23 -3.40
N THR A 97 -2.22 9.82 -2.19
CA THR A 97 -1.16 10.74 -1.76
C THR A 97 0.21 10.05 -1.76
N LEU A 98 0.29 8.84 -1.19
CA LEU A 98 1.53 8.07 -1.14
C LEU A 98 2.03 7.70 -2.55
N VAL A 99 1.13 7.20 -3.41
CA VAL A 99 1.48 6.83 -4.80
C VAL A 99 1.90 8.06 -5.59
N ALA A 100 1.15 9.18 -5.50
CA ALA A 100 1.48 10.44 -6.17
C ALA A 100 2.89 10.95 -5.79
N TRP A 101 3.23 10.90 -4.50
CA TRP A 101 4.55 11.26 -4.02
C TRP A 101 5.65 10.35 -4.59
N LEU A 102 5.42 9.04 -4.62
CA LEU A 102 6.38 8.05 -5.14
C LEU A 102 6.62 8.23 -6.65
N VAL A 103 5.56 8.46 -7.44
CA VAL A 103 5.69 8.71 -8.89
C VAL A 103 6.32 10.06 -9.20
N CYS A 104 6.23 11.04 -8.29
CA CYS A 104 6.97 12.31 -8.36
C CYS A 104 8.47 12.20 -8.03
N GLY A 105 8.98 10.98 -7.80
CA GLY A 105 10.38 10.75 -7.43
C GLY A 105 10.65 10.84 -5.93
N ALA A 106 9.60 10.82 -5.10
CA ALA A 106 9.69 10.83 -3.64
C ALA A 106 10.49 12.02 -3.06
N PRO A 107 10.16 13.28 -3.39
CA PRO A 107 10.90 14.45 -2.91
C PRO A 107 10.86 14.59 -1.38
N ASN A 108 11.94 15.15 -0.81
CA ASN A 108 11.99 15.60 0.58
C ASN A 108 11.91 17.14 0.62
N ASN A 109 10.69 17.66 0.52
CA ASN A 109 10.36 19.08 0.34
C ASN A 109 9.45 19.62 1.44
#